data_AF-A0AAU1Y2Q2-F1
#
_entry.id   AF-A0AAU1Y2Q2-F1
#
_cell.length_a   1.000
_cell.length_b   1.000
_cell.length_c   1.000
_cell.angle_alpha   90.00
_cell.angle_beta   90.00
_cell.angle_gamma   90.00
#
_symmetry.space_group_name_H-M   'P 1'
#
loop_
_entity.id
_entity.type
_entity.pdbx_description
1 polymer ?
#
loop_
_entity_poly.entity_id
_entity_poly.type
_entity_poly.pdbx_seq_one_letter_code
_entity_poly.pdbx_strand_id
1 'polypeptide(L)'
;METNDIQTPERYGGEPLYGNLPADYSQRERPFTVTVADPGRYSTGRPTRYVVTACSTEKAWALALAWHIVAEETPDCMVLADESHEGLPDGERGIHWNDLRPEHQRQRDLDDLADQATELLEQFDAEIATCVDDNGEIRQDQRTAYERAVAGHRFDGWCLVRQLSTLDGR
;
A
#
# COMPACT_ATOMS: atom_id res chain seq x y z
N MET A 1 -12.79 16.84 54.93
CA MET A 1 -13.36 15.99 53.87
C MET A 1 -13.76 16.96 52.76
N GLU A 2 -12.83 17.24 51.86
CA GLU A 2 -13.06 18.18 50.75
C GLU A 2 -13.52 17.37 49.54
N THR A 3 -14.78 17.56 49.16
CA THR A 3 -15.36 17.11 47.91
C THR A 3 -14.70 17.88 46.77
N ASN A 4 -13.85 17.19 45.99
CA ASN A 4 -13.38 17.69 44.70
C ASN A 4 -14.57 17.73 43.74
N ASP A 5 -15.08 18.94 43.54
CA ASP A 5 -16.13 19.27 42.59
C ASP A 5 -15.54 19.13 41.17
N ILE A 6 -15.91 18.05 40.46
CA ILE A 6 -15.50 17.84 39.07
C ILE A 6 -16.31 18.82 38.23
N GLN A 7 -15.76 20.00 37.97
CA GLN A 7 -16.34 20.93 37.02
C GLN A 7 -16.12 20.42 35.60
N THR A 8 -17.17 19.84 35.01
CA THR A 8 -17.25 19.62 33.57
C THR A 8 -17.21 21.00 32.91
N PRO A 9 -16.26 21.30 32.01
CA PRO A 9 -16.20 22.61 31.35
C PRO A 9 -17.52 22.85 30.62
N GLU A 10 -18.16 24.01 30.84
CA GLU A 10 -19.46 24.41 30.28
C GLU A 10 -19.52 24.33 28.73
N ARG A 11 -18.37 24.21 28.06
CA ARG A 11 -18.24 23.94 26.62
C ARG A 11 -18.91 22.66 26.13
N TYR A 12 -19.18 21.68 27.00
CA TYR A 12 -19.80 20.41 26.61
C TYR A 12 -21.33 20.40 26.70
N GLY A 13 -21.98 21.50 27.11
CA GLY A 13 -23.42 21.54 27.38
C GLY A 13 -24.32 22.01 26.23
N GLY A 14 -23.78 22.62 25.17
CA GLY A 14 -24.59 23.35 24.18
C GLY A 14 -24.48 22.90 22.72
N GLU A 15 -23.37 22.26 22.34
CA GLU A 15 -23.14 21.82 20.96
C GLU A 15 -22.88 20.32 20.94
N PRO A 16 -23.48 19.56 20.01
CA PRO A 16 -23.11 18.17 19.84
C PRO A 16 -21.61 18.09 19.54
N LEU A 17 -20.86 17.24 20.24
CA LEU A 17 -19.40 17.09 20.06
C LEU A 17 -18.98 16.77 18.61
N TYR A 18 -19.93 16.29 17.81
CA TYR A 18 -19.81 15.96 16.39
C TYR A 18 -20.07 17.14 15.44
N GLY A 19 -20.49 18.31 15.94
CA GLY A 19 -20.77 19.50 15.12
C GLY A 19 -19.52 20.22 14.62
N ASN A 20 -18.38 20.05 15.31
CA ASN A 20 -17.07 20.61 14.95
C ASN A 20 -16.07 19.53 14.50
N LEU A 21 -16.55 18.33 14.13
CA LEU A 21 -15.70 17.40 13.40
C LEU A 21 -15.32 18.08 12.08
N PRO A 22 -14.02 18.20 11.75
CA PRO A 22 -13.64 18.57 10.39
C PRO A 22 -14.43 17.67 9.44
N ALA A 23 -15.06 18.26 8.42
CA ALA A 23 -15.70 17.49 7.34
C ALA A 23 -14.70 16.56 6.60
N ASP A 24 -13.43 16.62 6.99
CA ASP A 24 -12.31 15.77 6.62
C ASP A 24 -12.33 14.38 7.33
N TYR A 25 -13.51 13.76 7.41
CA TYR A 25 -13.60 12.28 7.25
C TYR A 25 -13.29 11.92 5.78
N SER A 26 -12.28 12.58 5.20
CA SER A 26 -11.73 12.23 3.92
C SER A 26 -11.05 10.88 4.09
N GLN A 27 -11.27 10.05 3.09
CA GLN A 27 -10.62 8.77 2.83
C GLN A 27 -9.08 8.91 2.66
N ARG A 28 -8.47 9.98 3.18
CA ARG A 28 -7.03 10.18 3.17
C ARG A 28 -6.38 9.11 4.01
N GLU A 29 -5.31 8.59 3.45
CA GLU A 29 -4.43 7.63 4.06
C GLU A 29 -3.73 8.20 5.30
N ARG A 30 -3.71 7.42 6.38
CA ARG A 30 -3.17 7.79 7.71
C ARG A 30 -2.31 6.65 8.23
N PRO A 31 -1.29 6.92 9.05
CA PRO A 31 -0.52 5.87 9.69
C PRO A 31 -1.35 5.18 10.78
N PHE A 32 -1.19 3.87 10.90
CA PHE A 32 -1.72 3.05 11.97
C PHE A 32 -0.61 2.16 12.53
N THR A 33 -0.63 1.99 13.85
CA THR A 33 0.17 0.99 14.54
C THR A 33 -0.74 -0.18 14.86
N VAL A 34 -0.45 -1.34 14.28
CA VAL A 34 -1.25 -2.55 14.42
C VAL A 34 -0.42 -3.64 15.08
N THR A 35 -0.97 -4.22 16.15
CA THR A 35 -0.33 -5.30 16.89
C THR A 35 -0.97 -6.63 16.51
N VAL A 36 -0.16 -7.60 16.06
CA VAL A 36 -0.58 -8.94 15.66
C VAL A 36 0.04 -9.97 16.61
N ALA A 37 -0.78 -10.90 17.10
CA ALA A 37 -0.37 -11.99 17.97
C ALA A 37 -0.45 -13.33 17.23
N ASP A 38 0.59 -14.14 17.42
CA ASP A 38 0.68 -15.50 16.93
C ASP A 38 -0.32 -16.46 17.61
N PRO A 39 -0.63 -17.61 17.00
CA PRO A 39 -1.47 -18.66 17.59
C PRO A 39 -0.94 -19.15 18.94
N GLY A 40 0.40 -19.10 19.11
CA GLY A 40 1.14 -19.41 20.33
C GLY A 40 1.02 -18.37 21.45
N ARG A 41 -0.12 -17.67 21.57
CA ARG A 41 -0.40 -16.59 22.54
C ARG A 41 -0.13 -16.89 24.03
N TYR A 42 0.14 -18.15 24.37
CA TYR A 42 0.50 -18.59 25.73
C TYR A 42 1.97 -19.02 25.88
N SER A 43 2.74 -19.08 24.79
CA SER A 43 4.14 -19.51 24.78
C SER A 43 5.06 -18.36 24.38
N THR A 44 5.40 -17.48 25.33
CA THR A 44 6.57 -16.55 25.32
C THR A 44 6.79 -15.60 24.13
N GLY A 45 6.08 -15.73 23.02
CA GLY A 45 6.18 -14.88 21.84
C GLY A 45 5.55 -13.54 22.13
N ARG A 46 6.33 -12.47 21.97
CA ARG A 46 5.80 -11.11 22.06
C ARG A 46 5.02 -10.82 20.78
N PRO A 47 3.84 -10.19 20.86
CA PRO A 47 3.12 -9.72 19.69
C PRO A 47 4.00 -8.85 18.79
N THR A 48 3.85 -9.01 17.49
CA THR A 48 4.58 -8.24 16.48
C THR A 48 3.80 -6.97 16.15
N ARG A 49 4.49 -5.83 16.07
CA ARG A 49 3.87 -4.54 15.77
C ARG A 49 4.26 -4.07 14.38
N TYR A 50 3.26 -3.66 13.61
CA TYR A 50 3.40 -3.15 12.26
C TYR A 50 2.95 -1.71 12.18
N VAL A 51 3.67 -0.90 11.40
CA VAL A 51 3.23 0.44 11.02
C VAL A 51 2.79 0.38 9.57
N VAL A 52 1.52 0.71 9.32
CA VAL A 52 0.91 0.69 7.98
C VAL A 52 0.24 2.02 7.68
N THR A 53 0.02 2.29 6.39
CA THR A 53 -0.77 3.43 5.95
C THR A 53 -2.08 2.92 5.36
N ALA A 54 -3.22 3.41 5.87
CA ALA A 54 -4.55 2.99 5.40
C ALA A 54 -5.58 4.12 5.53
N CYS A 55 -6.75 3.96 4.90
CA CYS A 55 -7.87 4.90 5.01
C CYS A 55 -8.88 4.56 6.12
N SER A 56 -8.75 3.37 6.74
CA SER A 56 -9.58 2.94 7.86
C SER A 56 -8.83 1.94 8.75
N THR A 57 -9.33 1.78 9.98
CA THR A 57 -8.83 0.81 10.96
C THR A 57 -8.92 -0.62 10.42
N GLU A 58 -10.04 -1.01 9.81
CA GLU A 58 -10.24 -2.36 9.27
C GLU A 58 -9.25 -2.66 8.16
N LYS A 59 -8.99 -1.68 7.27
CA LYS A 59 -8.00 -1.83 6.21
C LYS A 59 -6.59 -1.91 6.77
N ALA A 60 -6.25 -1.11 7.78
CA ALA A 60 -4.97 -1.20 8.48
C ALA A 60 -4.76 -2.59 9.10
N TRP A 61 -5.78 -3.11 9.78
CA TRP A 61 -5.76 -4.42 10.40
C TRP A 61 -5.60 -5.54 9.38
N ALA A 62 -6.35 -5.49 8.28
CA ALA A 62 -6.25 -6.47 7.21
C ALA A 62 -4.85 -6.47 6.57
N LEU A 63 -4.26 -5.31 6.30
CA LEU A 63 -2.92 -5.20 5.73
C LEU A 63 -1.85 -5.79 6.64
N ALA A 64 -1.84 -5.39 7.93
CA ALA A 64 -0.86 -5.89 8.89
C ALA A 64 -1.01 -7.40 9.12
N LEU A 65 -2.24 -7.90 9.22
CA LEU A 65 -2.53 -9.32 9.39
C LEU A 65 -2.11 -10.13 8.17
N ALA A 66 -2.47 -9.69 6.96
CA ALA A 66 -2.08 -10.36 5.72
C ALA A 66 -0.56 -10.44 5.56
N TRP A 67 0.14 -9.34 5.85
CA TRP A 67 1.60 -9.33 5.85
C TRP A 67 2.17 -10.34 6.84
N HIS A 68 1.68 -10.35 8.08
CA HIS A 68 2.16 -11.24 9.13
C HIS A 68 1.92 -12.73 8.78
N ILE A 69 0.74 -13.07 8.25
CA ILE A 69 0.42 -14.44 7.79
C ILE A 69 1.44 -14.91 6.75
N VAL A 70 1.78 -14.05 5.78
CA VAL A 70 2.72 -14.39 4.71
C VAL A 70 4.15 -14.45 5.22
N ALA A 71 4.57 -13.48 6.02
CA ALA A 71 5.95 -13.36 6.49
C ALA A 71 6.33 -14.47 7.49
N GLU A 72 5.40 -14.84 8.38
CA GLU A 72 5.61 -15.84 9.43
C GLU A 72 4.98 -17.20 9.09
N GLU A 73 4.41 -17.36 7.89
CA GLU A 73 3.70 -18.56 7.42
C GLU A 73 2.63 -19.06 8.42
N THR A 74 1.98 -18.13 9.13
CA THR A 74 1.16 -18.43 10.29
C THR A 74 -0.29 -17.94 10.09
N PRO A 75 -1.22 -18.82 9.64
CA PRO A 75 -2.58 -18.41 9.29
C PRO A 75 -3.50 -18.14 10.49
N ASP A 76 -3.20 -18.70 11.67
CA ASP A 76 -4.04 -18.62 12.87
C ASP A 76 -3.67 -17.44 13.80
N CYS A 77 -3.10 -16.36 13.24
CA CYS A 77 -2.77 -15.14 13.97
C CYS A 77 -3.97 -14.18 14.08
N MET A 78 -3.91 -13.21 15.00
CA MET A 78 -4.99 -12.23 15.19
C MET A 78 -4.48 -10.85 15.57
N VAL A 79 -5.27 -9.82 15.24
CA VAL A 79 -5.00 -8.44 15.68
C VAL A 79 -5.42 -8.25 17.13
N LEU A 80 -4.55 -7.64 17.94
CA LEU A 80 -4.84 -7.19 19.30
C LEU A 80 -5.37 -5.75 19.25
N ALA A 81 -6.69 -5.59 19.35
CA ALA A 81 -7.36 -4.31 19.18
C ALA A 81 -7.00 -3.28 20.26
N ASP A 82 -6.79 -3.72 21.50
CA ASP A 82 -6.40 -2.91 22.64
C ASP A 82 -4.95 -2.39 22.56
N GLU A 83 -4.10 -3.07 21.80
CA GLU A 83 -2.72 -2.67 21.52
C GLU A 83 -2.54 -2.00 20.13
N SER A 84 -3.64 -1.75 19.40
CA SER A 84 -3.62 -1.15 18.07
C SER A 84 -4.27 0.23 18.09
N HIS A 85 -3.69 1.20 17.35
CA HIS A 85 -4.17 2.58 17.34
C HIS A 85 -3.84 3.29 16.03
N GLU A 86 -4.61 4.33 15.70
CA GLU A 86 -4.26 5.30 14.67
C GLU A 86 -3.07 6.15 15.16
N GLY A 87 -2.08 6.35 14.29
CA GLY A 87 -0.85 7.07 14.60
C GLY A 87 0.40 6.22 14.53
N LEU A 88 1.55 6.90 14.64
CA LEU A 88 2.85 6.27 14.79
C LEU A 88 3.06 5.85 16.26
N PRO A 89 3.88 4.82 16.51
CA PRO A 89 4.20 4.46 17.88
C PRO A 89 4.90 5.62 18.59
N ASP A 90 4.48 5.93 19.82
CA ASP A 90 5.14 6.92 20.66
C ASP A 90 6.61 6.51 20.87
N GLY A 91 7.52 7.34 20.37
CA GLY A 91 8.96 7.07 20.36
C GLY A 91 9.53 6.82 21.76
N GLU A 92 10.60 6.01 21.81
CA GLU A 92 11.50 5.78 22.95
C GLU A 92 11.19 4.63 23.96
N ARG A 93 10.36 3.64 23.64
CA ARG A 93 10.13 2.50 24.57
C ARG A 93 10.85 1.18 24.27
N GLY A 94 11.93 1.17 23.48
CA GLY A 94 12.67 -0.08 23.19
C GLY A 94 11.80 -1.18 22.55
N ILE A 95 10.65 -0.79 21.99
CA ILE A 95 9.73 -1.64 21.26
C ILE A 95 10.18 -1.59 19.80
N HIS A 96 10.52 -2.74 19.22
CA HIS A 96 10.72 -2.83 17.77
C HIS A 96 9.37 -2.86 17.07
N TRP A 97 9.26 -2.09 15.98
CA TRP A 97 8.14 -2.09 15.06
C TRP A 97 8.64 -2.34 13.65
N ASN A 98 7.84 -3.04 12.86
CA ASN A 98 8.08 -3.29 11.45
C ASN A 98 7.32 -2.24 10.64
N ASP A 99 8.03 -1.29 10.06
CA ASP A 99 7.43 -0.25 9.22
C ASP A 99 7.19 -0.79 7.81
N LEU A 100 5.94 -1.06 7.47
CA LEU A 100 5.53 -1.61 6.17
C LEU A 100 5.21 -0.52 5.15
N ARG A 101 5.21 0.76 5.54
CA ARG A 101 4.88 1.86 4.63
C ARG A 101 5.81 1.92 3.40
N PRO A 102 7.15 1.73 3.53
CA PRO A 102 8.03 1.68 2.36
C PRO A 102 7.72 0.51 1.43
N GLU A 103 7.39 -0.65 1.99
CA GLU A 103 7.08 -1.85 1.19
C GLU A 103 5.74 -1.72 0.46
N HIS A 104 4.70 -1.19 1.11
CA HIS A 104 3.44 -0.91 0.43
C HIS A 104 3.62 0.15 -0.68
N GLN A 105 4.48 1.15 -0.47
CA GLN A 105 4.80 2.11 -1.51
C GLN A 105 5.50 1.41 -2.68
N ARG A 106 6.50 0.57 -2.39
CA ARG A 106 7.20 -0.23 -3.41
C ARG A 106 6.25 -1.10 -4.23
N GLN A 107 5.27 -1.74 -3.58
CA GLN A 107 4.24 -2.54 -4.26
C GLN A 107 3.37 -1.68 -5.19
N ARG A 108 2.91 -0.51 -4.74
CA ARG A 108 2.17 0.42 -5.60
C ARG A 108 2.99 0.88 -6.80
N ASP A 109 4.26 1.19 -6.58
CA ASP A 109 5.16 1.60 -7.66
C ASP A 109 5.36 0.45 -8.67
N LEU A 110 5.36 -0.80 -8.22
CA LEU A 110 5.41 -1.99 -9.09
C LEU A 110 4.11 -2.20 -9.87
N ASP A 111 2.95 -2.01 -9.24
CA ASP A 111 1.65 -2.10 -9.90
C ASP A 111 1.50 -1.02 -10.98
N ASP A 112 1.84 0.24 -10.66
CA ASP A 112 1.84 1.35 -11.61
C ASP A 112 2.78 1.09 -12.80
N LEU A 113 3.92 0.41 -12.56
CA LEU A 113 4.86 0.03 -13.60
C LEU A 113 4.31 -1.09 -14.50
N ALA A 114 3.59 -2.05 -13.92
CA ALA A 114 2.94 -3.12 -14.66
C ALA A 114 1.82 -2.58 -15.56
N ASP A 115 1.05 -1.60 -15.06
CA ASP A 115 0.04 -0.89 -15.85
C ASP A 115 0.67 -0.13 -17.02
N GLN A 116 1.75 0.64 -16.78
CA GLN A 116 2.49 1.32 -17.85
C GLN A 116 3.07 0.36 -18.89
N ALA A 117 3.57 -0.81 -18.47
CA ALA A 117 4.06 -1.83 -19.39
C ALA A 117 2.93 -2.42 -20.25
N THR A 118 1.75 -2.62 -19.66
CA THR A 118 0.56 -3.09 -20.37
C THR A 118 0.10 -2.07 -21.40
N GLU A 119 -0.02 -0.80 -21.02
CA GLU A 119 -0.37 0.29 -21.93
C GLU A 119 0.63 0.41 -23.09
N LEU A 120 1.93 0.27 -22.83
CA LEU A 120 2.96 0.32 -23.88
C LEU A 120 2.84 -0.85 -24.87
N LEU A 121 2.50 -2.05 -24.40
CA LEU A 121 2.23 -3.20 -25.27
C LEU A 121 0.99 -2.99 -26.13
N GLU A 122 -0.10 -2.46 -25.56
CA GLU A 122 -1.31 -2.15 -26.30
C GLU A 122 -1.08 -1.08 -27.38
N GLN A 123 -0.29 -0.05 -27.06
CA GLN A 123 0.11 0.97 -28.03
C GLN A 123 0.95 0.38 -29.16
N PHE A 124 1.91 -0.49 -28.84
CA PHE A 124 2.70 -1.18 -29.85
C PHE A 124 1.82 -2.00 -30.78
N ASP A 125 0.97 -2.86 -30.21
CA ASP A 125 0.08 -3.73 -30.97
C ASP A 125 -0.85 -2.92 -31.88
N ALA A 126 -1.39 -1.80 -31.38
CA ALA A 126 -2.21 -0.88 -32.17
C ALA A 126 -1.42 -0.22 -33.32
N GLU A 127 -0.17 0.18 -33.09
CA GLU A 127 0.68 0.82 -34.10
C GLU A 127 1.11 -0.18 -35.19
N ILE A 128 1.44 -1.42 -34.83
CA ILE A 128 1.88 -2.44 -35.78
C ILE A 128 0.73 -3.21 -36.43
N ALA A 129 -0.51 -3.07 -35.96
CA ALA A 129 -1.68 -3.82 -36.47
C ALA A 129 -1.86 -3.70 -37.99
N THR A 130 -1.50 -2.56 -38.59
CA THR A 130 -1.60 -2.33 -40.05
C THR A 130 -0.35 -2.77 -40.82
N CYS A 131 0.76 -3.02 -40.11
CA CYS A 131 2.05 -3.42 -40.67
C CYS A 131 2.15 -4.93 -40.89
N VAL A 132 1.30 -5.72 -40.23
CA VAL A 132 1.31 -7.18 -40.25
C VAL A 132 0.11 -7.69 -41.05
N ASP A 133 0.29 -8.76 -41.82
CA ASP A 133 -0.80 -9.40 -42.57
C ASP A 133 -1.52 -10.49 -41.75
N ASP A 134 -2.55 -11.10 -42.35
CA ASP A 134 -3.36 -12.15 -41.71
C ASP A 134 -2.55 -13.40 -41.30
N ASN A 135 -1.33 -13.58 -41.84
CA ASN A 135 -0.43 -14.69 -41.49
C ASN A 135 0.57 -14.32 -40.39
N GLY A 136 0.55 -13.08 -39.90
CA GLY A 136 1.54 -12.59 -38.94
C GLY A 136 2.85 -12.12 -39.59
N GLU A 137 2.91 -12.00 -40.93
CA GLU A 137 4.10 -11.53 -41.64
C GLU A 137 4.09 -10.01 -41.81
N ILE A 138 5.26 -9.39 -41.71
CA ILE A 138 5.42 -7.95 -41.91
C ILE A 138 5.28 -7.64 -43.40
N ARG A 139 4.31 -6.80 -43.74
CA ARG A 139 4.08 -6.34 -45.10
C ARG A 139 5.29 -5.54 -45.62
N GLN A 140 5.76 -5.86 -46.83
CA GLN A 140 7.00 -5.29 -47.35
C GLN A 140 6.95 -3.76 -47.52
N ASP A 141 5.77 -3.21 -47.85
CA ASP A 141 5.51 -1.77 -47.96
C ASP A 141 5.48 -1.05 -46.60
N GLN A 142 5.27 -1.78 -45.51
CA GLN A 142 5.17 -1.25 -44.15
C GLN A 142 6.40 -1.54 -43.27
N ARG A 143 7.40 -2.25 -43.80
CA ARG A 143 8.60 -2.65 -43.02
C ARG A 143 9.28 -1.48 -42.32
N THR A 144 9.43 -0.33 -42.99
CA THR A 144 10.06 0.85 -42.38
C THR A 144 9.22 1.45 -41.24
N ALA A 145 7.89 1.39 -41.34
CA ALA A 145 7.00 1.84 -40.26
C ALA A 145 7.09 0.89 -39.07
N TYR A 146 7.06 -0.43 -39.32
CA TYR A 146 7.25 -1.45 -38.29
C TYR A 146 8.59 -1.30 -37.56
N GLU A 147 9.70 -1.16 -38.27
CA GLU A 147 11.03 -0.97 -37.68
C GLU A 147 11.12 0.29 -36.82
N ARG A 148 10.42 1.37 -37.22
CA ARG A 148 10.34 2.60 -36.44
C ARG A 148 9.54 2.40 -35.14
N ALA A 149 8.38 1.75 -35.20
CA ALA A 149 7.56 1.44 -34.04
C ALA A 149 8.34 0.58 -33.02
N VAL A 150 9.01 -0.48 -33.52
CA VAL A 150 9.88 -1.33 -32.69
C VAL A 150 11.01 -0.53 -32.04
N ALA A 151 11.69 0.34 -32.79
CA ALA A 151 12.77 1.14 -32.25
C ALA A 151 12.30 2.13 -31.17
N GLY A 152 11.12 2.75 -31.37
CA GLY A 152 10.50 3.66 -30.40
C GLY A 152 10.17 2.95 -29.10
N HIS A 153 9.32 1.92 -29.16
CA HIS A 153 8.85 1.25 -27.95
C HIS A 153 9.91 0.40 -27.26
N ARG A 154 10.97 -0.02 -27.97
CA ARG A 154 12.14 -0.63 -27.31
C ARG A 154 12.83 0.35 -26.38
N PHE A 155 12.91 1.63 -26.73
CA PHE A 155 13.50 2.65 -25.86
C PHE A 155 12.61 2.88 -24.63
N ASP A 156 11.31 3.04 -24.85
CA ASP A 156 10.34 3.27 -23.76
C ASP A 156 10.27 2.07 -22.80
N GLY A 157 10.22 0.86 -23.34
CA GLY A 157 10.24 -0.38 -22.55
C GLY A 157 11.54 -0.54 -21.75
N TRP A 158 12.68 -0.08 -22.28
CA TRP A 158 13.94 -0.10 -21.52
C TRP A 158 13.91 0.83 -20.30
N CYS A 159 13.22 1.98 -20.40
CA CYS A 159 13.02 2.86 -19.24
C CYS A 159 12.23 2.15 -18.14
N LEU A 160 11.17 1.40 -18.48
CA LEU A 160 10.38 0.61 -17.53
C LEU A 160 11.23 -0.49 -16.87
N VAL A 161 12.05 -1.21 -17.64
CA VAL A 161 12.99 -2.23 -17.09
C VAL A 161 13.97 -1.61 -16.09
N ARG A 162 14.46 -0.39 -16.36
CA ARG A 162 15.33 0.31 -15.40
C ARG A 162 14.60 0.67 -14.11
N GLN A 163 13.36 1.17 -14.20
CA GLN A 163 12.55 1.46 -13.02
C GLN A 163 12.27 0.19 -12.19
N LEU A 164 11.93 -0.92 -12.85
CA LEU A 164 11.77 -2.22 -12.19
C LEU A 164 13.02 -2.60 -11.40
N SER A 165 14.20 -2.45 -12.00
CA SER A 165 15.48 -2.79 -11.35
C SER A 165 15.75 -1.95 -10.09
N THR A 166 15.23 -0.72 -10.01
CA THR A 166 15.36 0.12 -8.80
C THR A 166 14.38 -0.26 -7.68
N LEU A 167 13.27 -0.93 -8.03
CA LEU A 167 12.22 -1.36 -7.09
C LEU A 167 12.41 -2.81 -6.62
N ASP A 168 13.18 -3.64 -7.33
CA ASP A 168 13.33 -5.07 -7.00
C ASP A 168 14.23 -5.34 -5.78
N GLY A 169 14.79 -4.31 -5.14
CA GLY A 169 15.43 -4.42 -3.81
C GLY A 169 16.60 -5.43 -3.70
N ARG A 170 17.15 -5.86 -4.84
CA ARG A 170 18.29 -6.79 -4.95
C ARG A 170 19.57 -6.09 -5.36
#